data_AF-A0A241Q1A7-F1
#
_entry.id   AF-A0A241Q1A7-F1
#
_cell.length_a   1.000
_cell.length_b   1.000
_cell.length_c   1.000
_cell.angle_alpha   90.00
_cell.angle_beta   90.00
_cell.angle_gamma   90.00
#
_symmetry.space_group_name_H-M   'P 1'
#
loop_
_entity.id
_entity.type
_entity.pdbx_description
1 polymer ?
#
loop_
_entity_poly.entity_id
_entity_poly.type
_entity_poly.pdbx_seq_one_letter_code
_entity_poly.pdbx_strand_id
1 'polypeptide(L)'
;MKKIFLSIFLLFSILTYSAGHIEELSQPKPIKSNKEKVVSITGFPSDFENTLEGILENELGWKTSQRNNSFSIECMRIYYNESESYKGYEGIIRFTDLRTGKRIGYYEFEAEKFDDIISNVLEYMDYISEAQ
;
A
#
# COMPACT_ATOMS: atom_id res chain seq x y z
N MET A 1 -52.52 -13.67 21.95
CA MET A 1 -51.47 -13.69 20.91
C MET A 1 -50.48 -12.52 20.95
N LYS A 2 -50.69 -11.39 21.68
CA LYS A 2 -49.75 -10.25 21.65
C LYS A 2 -48.41 -10.44 22.42
N LYS A 3 -48.37 -11.27 23.46
CA LYS A 3 -47.19 -11.41 24.35
C LYS A 3 -46.05 -12.26 23.76
N ILE A 4 -46.38 -13.26 22.93
CA ILE A 4 -45.40 -14.18 22.31
C ILE A 4 -44.63 -13.46 21.20
N PHE A 5 -45.32 -12.64 20.40
CA PHE A 5 -44.66 -11.82 19.36
C PHE A 5 -43.69 -10.81 19.96
N LEU A 6 -44.02 -10.23 21.12
CA LEU A 6 -43.14 -9.27 21.80
C LEU A 6 -41.86 -9.93 22.30
N SER A 7 -41.90 -11.16 22.83
CA SER A 7 -40.69 -11.85 23.28
C SER A 7 -39.81 -12.31 22.12
N ILE A 8 -40.43 -12.70 20.99
CA ILE A 8 -39.70 -13.03 19.76
C ILE A 8 -38.99 -11.78 19.22
N PHE A 9 -39.69 -10.64 19.15
CA PHE A 9 -39.12 -9.37 18.69
C PHE A 9 -37.98 -8.89 19.59
N LEU A 10 -38.09 -9.09 20.92
CA LEU A 10 -37.04 -8.77 21.88
C LEU A 10 -35.80 -9.67 21.72
N LEU A 11 -35.98 -10.98 21.46
CA LEU A 11 -34.87 -11.89 21.17
C LEU A 11 -34.10 -11.48 19.91
N PHE A 12 -34.81 -11.09 18.84
CA PHE A 12 -34.18 -10.65 17.59
C PHE A 12 -33.41 -9.33 17.76
N SER A 13 -33.90 -8.41 18.59
CA SER A 13 -33.19 -7.15 18.86
C SER A 13 -31.91 -7.37 19.66
N ILE A 14 -31.86 -8.33 20.58
CA ILE A 14 -30.63 -8.67 21.33
C ILE A 14 -29.61 -9.40 20.43
N LEU A 15 -30.07 -10.32 19.57
CA LEU A 15 -29.20 -11.02 18.60
C LEU A 15 -28.59 -10.07 17.58
N THR A 16 -29.35 -9.07 17.11
CA THR A 16 -28.85 -8.06 16.17
C THR A 16 -27.95 -7.01 16.85
N TYR A 17 -28.22 -6.64 18.11
CA TYR A 17 -27.30 -5.77 18.88
C TYR A 17 -25.96 -6.46 19.18
N SER A 18 -25.98 -7.77 19.46
CA SER A 18 -24.76 -8.56 19.66
C SER A 18 -23.98 -8.77 18.34
N ALA A 19 -24.68 -8.83 17.20
CA ALA A 19 -24.06 -8.82 15.87
C ALA A 19 -23.48 -7.45 15.49
N GLY A 20 -23.97 -6.35 16.07
CA GLY A 20 -23.41 -5.00 15.90
C GLY A 20 -21.98 -4.84 16.45
N HIS A 21 -21.55 -5.73 17.35
CA HIS A 21 -20.16 -5.79 17.83
C HIS A 21 -19.21 -6.52 16.86
N ILE A 22 -19.74 -7.14 15.79
CA ILE A 22 -18.93 -7.77 14.73
C ILE A 22 -18.51 -6.72 13.68
N GLU A 23 -19.30 -5.65 13.49
CA GLU A 23 -18.95 -4.57 12.56
C GLU A 23 -17.77 -3.71 13.04
N GLU A 24 -17.52 -3.65 14.35
CA GLU A 24 -16.41 -2.89 14.93
C GLU A 24 -15.03 -3.52 14.63
N LEU A 25 -14.99 -4.83 14.32
CA LEU A 25 -13.77 -5.56 13.94
C LEU A 25 -13.46 -5.49 12.43
N SER A 26 -14.39 -4.95 11.63
CA SER A 26 -14.37 -5.04 10.16
C SER A 26 -14.46 -3.68 9.46
N GLN A 27 -14.55 -2.57 10.19
CA GLN A 27 -14.51 -1.27 9.52
C GLN A 27 -13.13 -1.12 8.86
N PRO A 28 -13.05 -1.01 7.51
CA PRO A 28 -11.80 -0.71 6.85
C PRO A 28 -11.32 0.61 7.43
N LYS A 29 -10.18 0.56 8.13
CA LYS A 29 -9.59 1.75 8.73
C LYS A 29 -9.47 2.82 7.64
N PRO A 30 -9.86 4.08 7.93
CA PRO A 30 -9.83 5.13 6.93
C PRO A 30 -8.42 5.23 6.35
N ILE A 31 -8.36 5.21 5.01
CA ILE A 31 -7.13 5.43 4.25
C ILE A 31 -6.56 6.79 4.66
N LYS A 32 -5.29 6.82 5.05
CA LYS A 32 -4.65 8.04 5.55
C LYS A 32 -4.62 9.12 4.47
N SER A 33 -4.62 10.37 4.90
CA SER A 33 -4.35 11.47 3.98
C SER A 33 -2.89 11.41 3.53
N ASN A 34 -2.57 11.91 2.34
CA ASN A 34 -1.18 12.00 1.87
C ASN A 34 -0.30 12.84 2.82
N LYS A 35 -0.91 13.78 3.58
CA LYS A 35 -0.21 14.67 4.52
C LYS A 35 0.48 13.89 5.63
N GLU A 36 -0.01 12.69 5.89
CA GLU A 36 0.56 11.79 6.89
C GLU A 36 1.76 11.00 6.34
N LYS A 37 2.06 11.13 5.04
CA LYS A 37 3.21 10.52 4.36
C LYS A 37 3.38 9.04 4.70
N VAL A 38 2.30 8.26 4.58
CA VAL A 38 2.31 6.82 4.83
C VAL A 38 2.20 6.07 3.51
N VAL A 39 3.18 5.20 3.23
CA VAL A 39 3.32 4.44 1.99
C VAL A 39 3.47 2.94 2.26
N SER A 40 2.91 2.12 1.37
CA SER A 40 3.16 0.68 1.32
C SER A 40 4.28 0.38 0.34
N ILE A 41 5.25 -0.44 0.72
CA ILE A 41 6.24 -1.03 -0.20
C ILE A 41 6.01 -2.53 -0.19
N THR A 42 5.84 -3.14 -1.37
CA THR A 42 5.52 -4.58 -1.49
C THR A 42 6.12 -5.20 -2.75
N GLY A 43 6.43 -6.50 -2.68
CA GLY A 43 6.85 -7.30 -3.84
C GLY A 43 8.31 -7.11 -4.26
N PHE A 44 9.06 -6.27 -3.52
CA PHE A 44 10.49 -6.07 -3.75
C PHE A 44 11.31 -7.19 -3.08
N PRO A 45 12.47 -7.55 -3.65
CA PRO A 45 13.50 -8.29 -2.93
C PRO A 45 13.98 -7.50 -1.71
N SER A 46 14.47 -8.19 -0.69
CA SER A 46 14.73 -7.59 0.63
C SER A 46 15.78 -6.50 0.63
N ASP A 47 16.78 -6.55 -0.25
CA ASP A 47 17.78 -5.50 -0.42
C ASP A 47 17.16 -4.18 -0.92
N PHE A 48 16.28 -4.26 -1.93
CA PHE A 48 15.51 -3.12 -2.41
C PHE A 48 14.57 -2.58 -1.34
N GLU A 49 13.78 -3.47 -0.72
CA GLU A 49 12.80 -3.09 0.31
C GLU A 49 13.49 -2.36 1.46
N ASN A 50 14.51 -2.98 2.08
CA ASN A 50 15.23 -2.38 3.20
C ASN A 50 15.87 -1.02 2.85
N THR A 51 16.37 -0.87 1.62
CA THR A 51 16.98 0.40 1.17
C THR A 51 15.92 1.48 1.01
N LEU A 52 14.80 1.16 0.34
CA LEU A 52 13.69 2.09 0.15
C LEU A 52 13.09 2.51 1.50
N GLU A 53 12.80 1.56 2.38
CA GLU A 53 12.28 1.84 3.72
C GLU A 53 13.25 2.71 4.52
N GLY A 54 14.54 2.37 4.50
CA GLY A 54 15.58 3.13 5.18
C GLY A 54 15.63 4.60 4.76
N ILE A 55 15.62 4.88 3.46
CA ILE A 55 15.67 6.26 2.94
C ILE A 55 14.36 7.00 3.23
N LEU A 56 13.22 6.35 2.96
CA LEU A 56 11.90 6.96 3.15
C LEU A 56 11.68 7.38 4.60
N GLU A 57 12.00 6.51 5.56
CA GLU A 57 11.75 6.77 6.98
C GLU A 57 12.79 7.69 7.60
N ASN A 58 14.08 7.49 7.31
CA ASN A 58 15.14 8.21 8.00
C ASN A 58 15.48 9.56 7.36
N GLU A 59 15.27 9.71 6.04
CA GLU A 59 15.71 10.90 5.30
C GLU A 59 14.54 11.74 4.79
N LEU A 60 13.46 11.10 4.34
CA LEU A 60 12.34 11.80 3.67
C LEU A 60 11.10 12.00 4.55
N GLY A 61 11.11 11.48 5.78
CA GLY A 61 10.06 11.65 6.77
C GLY A 61 8.74 10.95 6.41
N TRP A 62 8.81 9.93 5.55
CA TRP A 62 7.71 9.02 5.29
C TRP A 62 7.63 7.95 6.37
N LYS A 63 6.52 7.24 6.44
CA LYS A 63 6.37 6.01 7.24
C LYS A 63 6.03 4.88 6.31
N THR A 64 6.70 3.75 6.45
CA THR A 64 6.31 2.54 5.74
C THR A 64 5.34 1.75 6.62
N SER A 65 4.29 1.24 5.99
CA SER A 65 3.31 0.43 6.67
C SER A 65 2.63 -0.47 5.66
N GLN A 66 2.21 -1.65 6.10
CA GLN A 66 1.40 -2.56 5.29
C GLN A 66 -0.10 -2.34 5.50
N ARG A 67 -0.48 -1.36 6.33
CA ARG A 67 -1.88 -1.06 6.70
C ARG A 67 -2.08 0.44 6.83
N ASN A 68 -3.25 0.94 6.40
CA ASN A 68 -3.64 2.34 6.51
C ASN A 68 -2.68 3.28 5.76
N ASN A 69 -2.42 2.99 4.48
CA ASN A 69 -1.46 3.72 3.67
C ASN A 69 -2.20 4.57 2.65
N SER A 70 -1.67 5.75 2.34
CA SER A 70 -2.24 6.62 1.32
C SER A 70 -1.83 6.21 -0.10
N PHE A 71 -0.64 5.63 -0.23
CA PHE A 71 -0.06 5.18 -1.50
C PHE A 71 0.51 3.77 -1.37
N SER A 72 0.60 3.06 -2.50
CA SER A 72 1.40 1.84 -2.62
C SER A 72 2.43 1.96 -3.75
N ILE A 73 3.62 1.44 -3.47
CA ILE A 73 4.68 1.17 -4.42
C ILE A 73 4.82 -0.36 -4.48
N GLU A 74 4.42 -0.93 -5.61
CA GLU A 74 4.38 -2.37 -5.82
C GLU A 74 5.38 -2.76 -6.89
N CYS A 75 6.35 -3.59 -6.53
CA CYS A 75 7.20 -4.27 -7.50
C CYS A 75 6.43 -5.48 -8.05
N MET A 76 6.01 -5.38 -9.31
CA MET A 76 5.23 -6.41 -10.00
C MET A 76 6.14 -7.56 -10.47
N ARG A 77 7.35 -7.24 -10.91
CA ARG A 77 8.42 -8.17 -11.27
C ARG A 77 9.75 -7.44 -11.14
N ILE A 78 10.78 -8.13 -10.66
CA ILE A 78 12.16 -7.68 -10.77
C ILE A 78 13.09 -8.89 -10.77
N TYR A 79 14.05 -8.90 -11.67
CA TYR A 79 15.11 -9.90 -11.68
C TYR A 79 16.37 -9.32 -12.30
N TYR A 80 17.52 -9.90 -11.96
CA TYR A 80 18.80 -9.49 -12.52
C TYR A 80 19.14 -10.34 -13.74
N ASN A 81 19.38 -9.69 -14.87
CA ASN A 81 19.86 -10.34 -16.09
C ASN A 81 21.40 -10.35 -16.08
N GLU A 82 21.98 -11.54 -16.22
CA GLU A 82 23.44 -11.76 -16.29
C GLU A 82 23.93 -12.19 -17.69
N SER A 83 23.06 -12.14 -18.70
CA SER A 83 23.37 -12.55 -20.06
C SER A 83 24.46 -11.68 -20.71
N GLU A 84 25.05 -12.19 -21.80
CA GLU A 84 26.02 -11.42 -22.59
C GLU A 84 25.38 -10.21 -23.30
N SER A 85 24.07 -10.24 -23.52
CA SER A 85 23.33 -9.19 -24.22
C SER A 85 23.29 -7.89 -23.43
N TYR A 86 23.06 -7.98 -22.12
CA TYR A 86 23.12 -6.87 -21.18
C TYR A 86 23.17 -7.39 -19.74
N LYS A 87 23.74 -6.57 -18.85
CA LYS A 87 23.76 -6.83 -17.40
C LYS A 87 23.02 -5.72 -16.68
N GLY A 88 22.03 -6.09 -15.87
CA GLY A 88 21.20 -5.14 -15.15
C GLY A 88 19.89 -5.78 -14.70
N TYR A 89 19.16 -5.05 -13.87
CA TYR A 89 17.83 -5.44 -13.48
C TYR A 89 16.83 -5.11 -14.59
N GLU A 90 15.88 -6.03 -14.75
CA GLU A 90 14.66 -5.84 -15.51
C GLU A 90 13.48 -5.92 -14.55
N GLY A 91 12.51 -5.03 -14.71
CA GLY A 91 11.41 -4.98 -13.78
C GLY A 91 10.29 -4.04 -14.16
N ILE A 92 9.22 -4.15 -13.38
CA ILE A 92 8.05 -3.28 -13.44
C ILE A 92 7.68 -2.88 -12.02
N ILE A 93 7.61 -1.58 -11.78
CA ILE A 93 7.15 -0.98 -10.53
C ILE A 93 5.88 -0.16 -10.80
N ARG A 94 4.88 -0.32 -9.94
CA ARG A 94 3.58 0.34 -10.04
C ARG A 94 3.35 1.24 -8.83
N PHE A 95 2.83 2.43 -9.10
CA PHE A 95 2.46 3.40 -8.09
C PHE A 95 0.94 3.60 -8.09
N THR A 96 0.30 3.43 -6.95
CA THR A 96 -1.17 3.52 -6.80
C THR A 96 -1.54 4.48 -5.69
N ASP A 97 -2.48 5.39 -5.97
CA ASP A 97 -3.15 6.16 -4.93
C ASP A 97 -4.28 5.30 -4.34
N LEU A 98 -4.06 4.78 -3.13
CA LEU A 98 -5.00 3.86 -2.50
C LEU A 98 -6.32 4.55 -2.12
N ARG A 99 -6.33 5.87 -1.96
CA ARG A 99 -7.56 6.63 -1.65
C ARG A 99 -8.55 6.59 -2.81
N THR A 100 -8.03 6.56 -4.04
CA THR A 100 -8.85 6.54 -5.27
C THR A 100 -8.86 5.19 -5.96
N GLY A 101 -7.95 4.29 -5.58
CA GLY A 101 -7.69 3.02 -6.25
C GLY A 101 -7.07 3.17 -7.64
N LYS A 102 -6.65 4.38 -8.04
CA LYS A 102 -6.11 4.65 -9.37
C LYS A 102 -4.61 4.42 -9.40
N ARG A 103 -4.13 3.74 -10.45
CA ARG A 103 -2.72 3.75 -10.82
C ARG A 103 -2.36 5.18 -11.22
N ILE A 104 -1.38 5.74 -10.53
CA ILE A 104 -0.89 7.10 -10.78
C ILE A 104 0.42 7.08 -11.56
N GLY A 105 1.20 5.99 -11.45
CA GLY A 105 2.50 5.86 -12.11
C GLY A 105 2.86 4.43 -12.44
N TYR A 106 3.84 4.30 -13.32
CA TYR A 106 4.34 3.04 -13.82
C TYR A 106 5.78 3.23 -14.30
N TYR A 107 6.69 2.39 -13.82
CA TYR A 107 8.11 2.42 -14.18
C TYR A 107 8.53 1.02 -14.64
N GLU A 108 8.86 0.89 -15.92
CA GLU A 108 9.34 -0.34 -16.53
C GLU A 108 10.74 -0.11 -17.08
N PHE A 109 11.61 -1.08 -16.82
CA PHE A 109 13.04 -0.98 -17.11
C PHE A 109 13.61 -2.35 -17.46
N GLU A 110 14.66 -2.37 -18.28
CA GLU A 110 15.24 -3.61 -18.81
C GLU A 110 16.70 -3.85 -18.43
N ALA A 111 17.49 -2.80 -18.18
CA ALA A 111 18.93 -2.93 -17.91
C ALA A 111 19.44 -1.92 -16.87
N GLU A 112 18.65 -1.70 -15.83
CA GLU A 112 18.95 -0.67 -14.82
C GLU A 112 19.82 -1.19 -13.69
N LYS A 113 20.58 -0.30 -13.06
CA LYS A 113 21.31 -0.64 -11.84
C LYS A 113 20.39 -0.52 -10.63
N PHE A 114 20.79 -1.19 -9.55
CA PHE A 114 20.11 -1.10 -8.26
C PHE A 114 19.88 0.36 -7.84
N ASP A 115 20.94 1.17 -7.79
CA ASP A 115 20.87 2.57 -7.34
C ASP A 115 19.99 3.45 -8.24
N ASP A 116 20.01 3.19 -9.55
CA ASP A 116 19.20 3.93 -10.52
C ASP A 116 17.71 3.62 -10.33
N ILE A 117 17.35 2.37 -10.03
CA ILE A 117 15.97 1.97 -9.69
C ILE A 117 15.51 2.64 -8.40
N ILE A 118 16.35 2.60 -7.35
CA ILE A 118 16.04 3.25 -6.07
C ILE A 118 15.79 4.74 -6.29
N SER A 119 16.68 5.42 -7.02
CA SER A 119 16.57 6.86 -7.31
C SER A 119 15.27 7.19 -8.06
N ASN A 120 14.93 6.43 -9.11
CA ASN A 120 13.69 6.63 -9.86
C ASN A 120 12.42 6.44 -9.01
N VAL A 121 12.42 5.46 -8.09
CA VAL A 121 11.30 5.27 -7.15
C VAL A 121 11.16 6.47 -6.22
N LEU A 122 12.27 6.99 -5.70
CA LEU A 122 12.28 8.14 -4.79
C LEU A 122 11.88 9.44 -5.47
N GLU A 123 12.35 9.69 -6.69
CA GLU A 123 11.92 10.84 -7.51
C GLU A 123 10.41 10.81 -7.75
N TYR A 124 9.86 9.64 -8.04
CA TYR A 124 8.42 9.49 -8.19
C TYR A 124 7.66 9.77 -6.88
N MET A 125 8.20 9.32 -5.74
CA MET A 125 7.65 9.61 -4.42
C MET A 125 7.67 11.09 -4.07
N ASP A 126 8.69 11.82 -4.50
CA ASP A 126 8.79 13.27 -4.33
C ASP A 126 7.72 13.99 -5.17
N TYR A 127 7.61 13.64 -6.46
CA TYR A 127 6.62 14.19 -7.38
C TYR A 127 5.17 14.05 -6.87
N ILE A 128 4.79 12.87 -6.36
CA ILE A 128 3.43 12.67 -5.82
C ILE A 128 3.19 13.42 -4.50
N SER A 129 4.26 13.77 -3.78
CA SER A 129 4.15 14.55 -2.55
C SER A 129 3.83 16.01 -2.84
N GLU A 130 4.30 16.53 -3.99
CA GLU A 130 4.13 17.92 -4.44
C GLU A 130 2.88 18.16 -5.29
N ALA A 131 2.38 17.16 -6.03
CA ALA A 131 1.27 17.27 -6.98
C ALA A 131 -0.14 17.45 -6.33
N GLN A 132 -0.20 18.12 -5.18
CA GLN A 132 -1.34 18.24 -4.26
C GLN A 132 -2.03 19.59 -4.27
#